data_AF-A0A421BJA0-F1
#
_entry.id   AF-A0A421BJA0-F1
#
_cell.length_a   1.000
_cell.length_b   1.000
_cell.length_c   1.000
_cell.angle_alpha   90.00
_cell.angle_beta   90.00
_cell.angle_gamma   90.00
#
_symmetry.space_group_name_H-M   'P 1'
#
loop_
_entity.id
_entity.type
_entity.pdbx_description
1 polymer ?
#
loop_
_entity_poly.entity_id
_entity_poly.type
_entity_poly.pdbx_seq_one_letter_code
_entity_poly.pdbx_strand_id
1 'polypeptide(L)' 'MEGRWPVWKLGVLLYVFAAGAVAINLFMLGLLSQAVGLHAMSPQLAVTLSVPLGVPAACAAGFWVRSLLDEARD' A
#
# COMPACT_ATOMS: atom_id res chain seq x y z
N MET A 1 -3.17 -13.26 26.45
CA MET A 1 -2.88 -12.22 25.41
C MET A 1 -1.75 -12.65 24.46
N GLU A 2 -1.30 -13.90 24.53
CA GLU A 2 -0.22 -14.41 23.69
C GLU A 2 -0.81 -14.87 22.34
N GLY A 3 -0.35 -14.28 21.24
CA GLY A 3 -0.74 -14.68 19.88
C GLY A 3 -1.49 -13.65 19.04
N ARG A 4 -1.76 -12.43 19.54
CA ARG A 4 -2.29 -11.33 18.69
C ARG A 4 -1.13 -10.65 17.97
N TRP A 5 -1.12 -10.70 16.64
CA TRP A 5 -0.11 -10.00 15.85
C TRP A 5 -0.34 -8.48 15.94
N PRO A 6 0.65 -7.68 16.36
CA PRO A 6 0.50 -6.23 16.40
C PRO A 6 0.48 -5.65 14.97
N VAL A 7 -0.31 -4.60 14.77
CA VAL A 7 -0.54 -3.97 13.46
C VAL A 7 0.77 -3.52 12.81
N TRP A 8 1.74 -3.03 13.58
CA TRP A 8 3.03 -2.61 13.03
C TRP A 8 3.82 -3.78 12.41
N LYS A 9 3.74 -5.00 12.99
CA LYS A 9 4.40 -6.19 12.40
C LYS A 9 3.71 -6.59 11.11
N LEU A 10 2.38 -6.56 11.08
CA LEU A 10 1.60 -6.82 9.86
C LEU A 10 1.92 -5.77 8.79
N GLY A 11 1.99 -4.49 9.16
CA GLY A 11 2.36 -3.41 8.26
C GLY A 11 3.76 -3.59 7.68
N VAL A 12 4.77 -3.88 8.50
CA VAL A 12 6.14 -4.15 8.02
C VAL A 12 6.17 -5.35 7.07
N LEU A 13 5.48 -6.44 7.42
CA LEU A 13 5.39 -7.64 6.57
C LEU A 13 4.74 -7.34 5.21
N LEU A 14 3.68 -6.52 5.21
CA LEU A 14 2.92 -6.18 4.02
C LEU A 14 3.52 -5.02 3.22
N TYR A 15 4.54 -4.32 3.75
CA TYR A 15 5.07 -3.10 3.17
C TYR A 15 5.54 -3.28 1.72
N VAL A 16 6.26 -4.35 1.41
CA VAL A 16 6.75 -4.57 0.03
C VAL A 16 5.60 -4.71 -0.98
N PHE A 17 4.52 -5.39 -0.59
CA PHE A 17 3.33 -5.55 -1.43
C PHE A 17 2.54 -4.26 -1.53
N ALA A 18 2.36 -3.55 -0.41
CA ALA A 18 1.66 -2.27 -0.37
C ALA A 18 2.40 -1.21 -1.20
N ALA A 19 3.73 -1.08 -1.05
CA ALA A 19 4.55 -0.18 -1.84
C ALA A 19 4.51 -0.53 -3.34
N GLY A 20 4.57 -1.82 -3.70
CA GLY A 20 4.41 -2.27 -5.08
C GLY A 20 3.04 -1.91 -5.67
N ALA A 21 1.97 -2.16 -4.93
CA ALA A 21 0.62 -1.80 -5.33
C ALA A 21 0.49 -0.27 -5.52
N VAL A 22 1.02 0.52 -4.60
CA VAL A 22 1.04 1.99 -4.71
C VAL A 22 1.81 2.45 -5.95
N ALA A 23 2.97 1.87 -6.24
CA ALA A 23 3.77 2.21 -7.42
C ALA A 23 2.98 2.00 -8.72
N ILE A 24 2.36 0.82 -8.86
CA ILE A 24 1.56 0.47 -10.05
C ILE A 24 0.36 1.42 -10.18
N ASN A 25 -0.38 1.66 -9.08
CA ASN A 25 -1.55 2.52 -9.11
C ASN A 25 -1.20 3.98 -9.39
N LEU A 26 -0.09 4.51 -8.84
CA LEU A 26 0.38 5.86 -9.16
C LEU A 26 0.79 5.99 -10.62
N PHE A 27 1.50 5.00 -11.15
CA PHE A 27 1.89 5.00 -12.55
C PHE A 27 0.65 4.94 -13.47
N MET A 28 -0.28 4.03 -13.20
CA MET A 28 -1.54 3.93 -13.95
C MET A 28 -2.38 5.21 -13.85
N LEU A 29 -2.44 5.83 -12.66
CA LEU A 29 -3.09 7.13 -12.48
C LEU A 29 -2.42 8.22 -13.32
N GLY A 30 -1.09 8.23 -13.37
CA GLY A 30 -0.32 9.10 -14.25
C GLY A 30 -0.52 8.83 -15.74
N LEU A 31 -0.87 7.60 -16.13
CA LEU A 31 -1.28 7.30 -17.50
C LEU A 31 -2.68 7.84 -17.78
N LEU A 32 -3.62 7.64 -16.85
CA LEU A 32 -5.00 8.13 -16.96
C LEU A 32 -5.08 9.66 -16.97
N SER A 33 -4.20 10.34 -16.23
CA SER A 33 -4.17 11.81 -16.18
C SER A 33 -3.90 12.44 -17.55
N GLN A 34 -3.32 11.70 -18.51
CA GLN A 34 -3.17 12.14 -19.89
C GLN A 34 -4.52 12.40 -20.57
N ALA A 35 -5.58 11.70 -20.17
CA ALA A 35 -6.92 11.91 -20.71
C ALA A 35 -7.49 13.31 -20.40
N VAL A 36 -6.97 13.98 -19.36
CA VAL A 36 -7.35 15.35 -18.98
C VAL A 36 -6.26 16.39 -19.31
N GLY A 37 -5.30 16.01 -20.16
CA GLY A 37 -4.23 16.92 -20.63
C GLY A 37 -3.04 17.09 -19.68
N LEU A 38 -2.93 16.28 -18.63
CA LEU A 38 -1.74 16.28 -17.75
C LEU A 38 -0.60 15.44 -18.35
N HIS A 39 0.64 15.74 -17.98
CA HIS A 39 1.79 14.94 -18.39
C HIS A 39 1.79 13.55 -17.73
N ALA A 40 2.32 12.57 -18.47
CA ALA A 40 2.52 11.22 -17.96
C ALA A 40 3.52 11.20 -16.79
N MET A 41 3.20 10.44 -15.75
CA MET A 41 4.12 10.19 -14.64
C MET A 41 5.23 9.23 -15.08
N SER A 42 6.50 9.55 -14.77
CA SER A 42 7.59 8.62 -15.07
C SER A 42 7.58 7.39 -14.14
N PRO A 43 8.02 6.22 -14.61
CA PRO A 43 8.11 5.02 -13.76
C PRO A 43 8.99 5.23 -12.52
N GLN A 44 10.08 5.99 -12.66
CA GLN A 44 11.01 6.29 -11.57
C GLN A 44 10.33 7.16 -10.50
N LEU A 45 9.53 8.15 -10.92
CA LEU A 45 8.79 9.00 -9.99
C LEU A 45 7.73 8.19 -9.23
N ALA A 46 6.99 7.31 -9.92
CA ALA A 46 5.99 6.45 -9.30
C ALA A 46 6.59 5.54 -8.22
N VAL A 47 7.73 4.89 -8.50
CA VAL A 47 8.47 4.07 -7.53
C VAL A 47 9.02 4.92 -6.38
N THR A 48 9.53 6.11 -6.65
CA THR A 48 10.07 6.99 -5.60
C THR A 48 8.97 7.43 -4.64
N LEU A 49 7.80 7.81 -5.17
CA LEU A 49 6.64 8.20 -4.37
C LEU A 49 6.02 7.01 -3.62
N SER A 50 6.11 5.80 -4.17
CA SER A 50 5.57 4.62 -3.51
C SER A 50 6.33 4.21 -2.25
N VAL A 51 7.59 4.63 -2.08
CA VAL A 51 8.35 4.35 -0.86
C VAL A 51 7.70 5.01 0.38
N PRO A 52 7.51 6.34 0.42
CA PRO A 52 6.82 6.97 1.56
C PRO A 52 5.32 6.67 1.58
N LEU A 53 4.65 6.61 0.42
CA LEU A 53 3.20 6.33 0.36
C LEU A 53 2.86 4.86 0.66
N GLY A 54 3.82 3.96 0.52
CA GLY A 54 3.70 2.56 0.92
C GLY A 54 3.53 2.39 2.43
N VAL A 55 4.04 3.32 3.26
CA VAL A 55 3.91 3.25 4.72
C VAL A 55 2.44 3.38 5.17
N PRO A 56 1.69 4.44 4.83
CA PRO A 56 0.29 4.54 5.21
C PRO A 56 -0.56 3.42 4.56
N ALA A 57 -0.24 3.01 3.32
CA ALA A 57 -0.91 1.88 2.67
C ALA A 57 -0.69 0.56 3.43
N ALA A 58 0.54 0.30 3.88
CA ALA A 58 0.89 -0.89 4.65
C ALA A 58 0.26 -0.88 6.05
N CYS A 59 0.19 0.29 6.71
CA CYS A 59 -0.55 0.42 7.97
C CYS A 59 -2.03 0.09 7.79
N ALA A 60 -2.68 0.66 6.76
CA ALA A 60 -4.08 0.36 6.44
C ALA A 60 -4.30 -1.12 6.15
N ALA A 61 -3.43 -1.74 5.35
CA ALA A 61 -3.46 -3.18 5.10
C ALA A 61 -3.24 -4.00 6.38
N GLY A 62 -2.35 -3.55 7.27
CA GLY A 62 -2.12 -4.18 8.56
C GLY A 62 -3.34 -4.13 9.49
N PHE A 63 -4.06 -3.01 9.52
CA PHE A 63 -5.33 -2.89 10.25
C PHE A 63 -6.40 -3.81 9.68
N TRP A 64 -6.51 -3.87 8.34
CA TRP A 64 -7.48 -4.73 7.65
C TRP A 64 -7.19 -6.22 7.89
N VAL A 65 -5.95 -6.67 7.68
CA VAL A 65 -5.57 -8.07 7.98
C VAL A 65 -5.76 -8.38 9.46
N ARG A 66 -5.50 -7.42 10.35
CA ARG A 66 -5.73 -7.61 11.78
C ARG A 66 -7.20 -7.88 12.09
N SER A 67 -8.14 -7.16 11.47
CA SER A 67 -9.58 -7.40 11.68
C SER A 67 -10.00 -8.77 11.14
N LEU A 68 -9.50 -9.18 9.97
CA LEU A 68 -9.76 -10.51 9.42
C LEU A 68 -9.24 -11.64 10.31
N LEU A 69 -8.06 -11.46 10.91
CA LEU A 69 -7.49 -12.42 11.86
C LEU A 69 -8.27 -12.50 13.18
N ASP A 70 -8.98 -11.43 13.55
CA ASP A 70 -9.87 -11.45 14.71
C ASP A 70 -11.18 -12.14 14.37
N GLU A 71 -11.79 -11.85 13.22
CA GLU A 71 -13.01 -12.50 12.75
C GLU A 71 -12.84 -14.02 12.52
N ALA A 72 -11.68 -14.47 12.05
CA ALA A 72 -11.41 -15.89 11.84
C ALA A 72 -11.20 -16.70 13.14
N ARG A 73 -11.13 -16.04 14.30
CA ARG A 73 -10.97 -16.70 15.62
C ARG A 73 -12.31 -16.95 16.31
N ASP A 74 -13.35 -16.23 15.93
CA ASP A 74 -14.71 -16.34 16.45
C ASP A 74 -15.55 -17.32 15.60
#